data_AF-A0A358R3A1-F1
#
_entry.id   AF-A0A358R3A1-F1
#
_cell.length_a   1.000
_cell.length_b   1.000
_cell.length_c   1.000
_cell.angle_alpha   90.00
_cell.angle_beta   90.00
_cell.angle_gamma   90.00
#
_symmetry.space_group_name_H-M   'P 1'
#
loop_
_entity.id
_entity.type
_entity.pdbx_description
1 polymer ?
#
loop_
_entity_poly.entity_id
_entity_poly.type
_entity_poly.pdbx_seq_one_letter_code
_entity_poly.pdbx_strand_id
1 'polypeptide(L)'
;MSSRLLALLIAASSGLTMALQGTLNAALGKVIGLIEATFVVHLVGLVFVSVLLFVFQLGQGGLGLLSRAPLYSYLGGILGVIIIYTVASSIPKVGVAPATTAIILGQVLTAGLIDTFGLFGMEKLPFNWCRIGGALLLAGGAWLILRE
;
A
#
# COMPACT_ATOMS: atom_id res chain seq x y z
N MET A 1 14.74 19.60 11.04
CA MET A 1 13.42 18.98 10.80
C MET A 1 13.34 17.72 11.65
N SER A 2 12.35 17.58 12.55
CA SER A 2 12.25 16.40 13.44
C SER A 2 12.20 15.12 12.59
N SER A 3 12.97 14.09 12.95
CA SER A 3 13.01 12.79 12.24
C SER A 3 11.63 12.19 12.02
N ARG A 4 10.69 12.45 12.94
CA ARG A 4 9.27 12.07 12.83
C ARG A 4 8.55 12.77 11.68
N LEU A 5 8.78 14.06 11.47
CA LEU A 5 8.14 14.81 10.40
C LEU A 5 8.61 14.31 9.03
N LEU A 6 9.89 13.98 8.89
CA LEU A 6 10.43 13.40 7.66
C LEU A 6 9.77 12.05 7.34
N ALA A 7 9.64 11.17 8.35
CA ALA A 7 8.97 9.87 8.18
C ALA A 7 7.49 10.04 7.76
N LEU A 8 6.78 11.01 8.34
CA LEU A 8 5.40 11.31 7.97
C LEU A 8 5.28 11.85 6.53
N LEU A 9 6.23 12.67 6.07
CA LEU A 9 6.25 13.16 4.69
C LEU A 9 6.53 12.04 3.68
N ILE A 10 7.41 11.10 4.01
CA ILE A 10 7.66 9.89 3.19
C ILE A 10 6.41 9.01 3.14
N ALA A 11 5.71 8.83 4.26
CA ALA A 11 4.46 8.09 4.28
C ALA A 11 3.37 8.78 3.44
N ALA A 12 3.28 10.11 3.52
CA ALA A 12 2.34 10.90 2.72
C ALA A 12 2.63 10.80 1.22
N SER A 13 3.90 10.85 0.81
CA SER A 13 4.27 10.72 -0.60
C SER A 13 3.89 9.35 -1.18
N SER A 14 3.94 8.28 -0.37
CA SER A 14 3.43 6.96 -0.77
C SER A 14 1.95 7.01 -1.17
N GLY A 15 1.13 7.79 -0.47
CA GLY A 15 -0.29 7.94 -0.81
C GLY A 15 -0.49 8.61 -2.18
N LEU A 16 0.29 9.64 -2.50
CA LEU A 16 0.28 10.30 -3.80
C LEU A 16 0.68 9.33 -4.91
N THR A 17 1.78 8.59 -4.70
CA THR A 17 2.27 7.61 -5.68
C THR A 17 1.25 6.48 -5.88
N MET A 18 0.55 6.05 -4.84
CA MET A 18 -0.47 4.99 -4.94
C MET A 18 -1.67 5.42 -5.78
N ALA A 19 -2.14 6.67 -5.65
CA ALA A 19 -3.23 7.19 -6.48
C ALA A 19 -2.84 7.26 -7.97
N LEU A 20 -1.61 7.70 -8.27
CA LEU A 20 -1.06 7.72 -9.62
C LEU A 20 -0.89 6.30 -10.18
N GLN A 21 -0.28 5.41 -9.42
CA GLN A 21 -0.08 4.01 -9.78
C GLN A 21 -1.42 3.34 -10.12
N GLY A 22 -2.43 3.48 -9.26
CA GLY A 22 -3.75 2.91 -9.49
C GLY A 22 -4.37 3.40 -10.80
N THR A 23 -4.24 4.69 -11.10
CA THR A 23 -4.76 5.30 -12.33
C THR A 23 -4.06 4.76 -13.58
N LEU A 24 -2.73 4.68 -13.55
CA LEU A 24 -1.93 4.13 -14.65
C LEU A 24 -2.22 2.65 -14.88
N ASN A 25 -2.33 1.87 -13.81
CA ASN A 25 -2.63 0.44 -13.87
C ASN A 25 -4.06 0.19 -14.39
N ALA A 26 -5.02 1.02 -13.99
CA ALA A 26 -6.38 0.97 -14.52
C ALA A 26 -6.41 1.30 -16.03
N ALA A 27 -5.62 2.28 -16.47
CA ALA A 27 -5.50 2.63 -17.89
C ALA A 27 -4.90 1.47 -18.70
N LEU A 28 -3.81 0.87 -18.23
CA LEU A 28 -3.20 -0.30 -18.86
C LEU A 28 -4.17 -1.49 -18.88
N GLY A 29 -4.88 -1.73 -17.77
CA GLY A 29 -5.87 -2.80 -17.64
C GLY A 29 -7.04 -2.69 -18.61
N LYS A 30 -7.39 -1.48 -19.06
CA LYS A 30 -8.40 -1.28 -20.11
C LYS A 30 -7.92 -1.71 -21.50
N VAL A 31 -6.62 -1.73 -21.74
CA VAL A 31 -6.03 -2.06 -23.06
C VAL A 31 -5.78 -3.56 -23.17
N ILE A 32 -5.18 -4.17 -22.14
CA ILE A 32 -4.67 -5.55 -22.22
C ILE A 32 -5.33 -6.53 -21.24
N GLY A 33 -6.27 -6.06 -20.40
CA GLY A 33 -6.86 -6.84 -19.33
C GLY A 33 -6.19 -6.60 -17.97
N LEU A 34 -6.96 -6.76 -16.88
CA LEU A 34 -6.49 -6.42 -15.52
C LEU A 34 -5.40 -7.35 -15.00
N ILE A 35 -5.47 -8.65 -15.33
CA ILE A 35 -4.50 -9.65 -14.85
C ILE A 35 -3.18 -9.48 -15.62
N GLU A 36 -3.27 -9.29 -16.93
CA GLU A 36 -2.17 -9.01 -17.84
C GLU A 36 -1.47 -7.70 -17.46
N ALA A 37 -2.23 -6.63 -17.20
CA ALA A 37 -1.69 -5.37 -16.71
C ALA A 37 -0.99 -5.53 -15.37
N THR A 38 -1.57 -6.30 -14.44
CA THR A 38 -0.95 -6.56 -13.13
C THR A 38 0.37 -7.31 -13.29
N PHE A 39 0.44 -8.30 -14.18
CA PHE A 39 1.67 -9.03 -14.50
C PHE A 39 2.73 -8.10 -15.10
N VAL A 40 2.37 -7.31 -16.11
CA VAL A 40 3.29 -6.38 -16.79
C VAL A 40 3.84 -5.34 -15.80
N VAL A 41 3.00 -4.76 -14.96
CA VAL A 41 3.43 -3.75 -13.97
C VAL A 41 4.38 -4.36 -12.93
N HIS A 42 4.12 -5.58 -12.47
CA HIS A 42 5.05 -6.28 -11.57
C HIS A 42 6.39 -6.57 -12.26
N LEU A 43 6.37 -6.95 -13.54
CA LEU A 43 7.59 -7.19 -14.31
C LEU A 43 8.40 -5.89 -14.48
N VAL A 44 7.76 -4.78 -14.82
CA VAL A 44 8.40 -3.46 -14.92
C VAL A 44 9.00 -3.04 -13.57
N GLY A 45 8.25 -3.23 -12.47
CA GLY A 45 8.74 -2.96 -11.12
C GLY A 45 9.94 -3.84 -10.74
N LEU A 46 9.92 -5.13 -11.11
CA LEU A 46 11.01 -6.07 -10.89
C LEU A 46 12.28 -5.67 -11.66
N VAL A 47 12.14 -5.28 -12.92
CA VAL A 47 13.26 -4.79 -13.74
C VAL A 47 13.83 -3.52 -13.11
N PHE A 48 12.99 -2.57 -12.72
CA PHE A 48 13.41 -1.32 -12.10
C PHE A 48 14.19 -1.56 -10.80
N VAL A 49 13.65 -2.37 -9.88
CA VAL A 49 14.35 -2.67 -8.61
C VAL A 49 15.64 -3.48 -8.84
N SER A 50 15.68 -4.34 -9.86
CA SER A 50 16.89 -5.09 -10.22
C SER A 50 18.00 -4.16 -10.71
N VAL A 51 17.68 -3.14 -11.51
CA VAL A 51 18.64 -2.12 -11.93
C VAL A 51 19.17 -1.34 -10.74
N LEU A 52 18.29 -0.88 -9.84
CA LEU A 52 18.70 -0.18 -8.61
C LEU A 52 19.61 -1.05 -7.73
N LEU A 53 19.33 -2.35 -7.63
CA LEU A 53 20.08 -3.27 -6.79
C LEU A 53 21.42 -3.70 -7.38
N PHE A 54 21.46 -4.11 -8.66
CA PHE A 54 22.65 -4.69 -9.28
C PHE A 54 23.53 -3.67 -10.03
N VAL A 55 22.93 -2.65 -10.64
CA VAL A 55 23.68 -1.63 -11.41
C VAL A 55 24.10 -0.49 -10.50
N PHE A 56 23.15 0.08 -9.75
CA PHE A 56 23.44 1.19 -8.84
C PHE A 56 23.91 0.76 -7.45
N GLN A 57 23.91 -0.55 -7.15
CA GLN A 57 24.40 -1.11 -5.89
C GLN A 57 23.79 -0.47 -4.63
N LEU A 58 22.52 -0.05 -4.72
CA LEU A 58 21.79 0.58 -3.60
C LEU A 58 21.32 -0.43 -2.54
N GLY A 59 21.63 -1.73 -2.72
CA GLY A 59 21.28 -2.79 -1.78
C GLY A 59 22.23 -2.86 -0.59
N GLN A 60 21.73 -3.38 0.54
CA GLN A 60 22.52 -3.58 1.77
C GLN A 60 23.19 -4.97 1.84
N GLY A 61 23.23 -5.72 0.73
CA GLY A 61 23.86 -7.06 0.68
C GLY A 61 23.09 -8.18 1.38
N GLY A 62 21.87 -7.94 1.85
CA GLY A 62 21.08 -8.88 2.67
C GLY A 62 20.43 -10.06 1.92
N LEU A 63 20.63 -10.21 0.61
CA LEU A 63 19.97 -11.27 -0.18
C LEU A 63 20.33 -12.68 0.31
N GLY A 64 21.55 -12.90 0.81
CA GLY A 64 21.96 -14.19 1.37
C GLY A 64 21.22 -14.61 2.65
N LEU A 65 20.51 -13.68 3.30
CA LEU A 65 19.77 -13.92 4.54
C LEU A 65 18.30 -14.24 4.32
N LEU A 66 17.84 -14.38 3.07
CA LEU A 66 16.46 -14.72 2.72
C LEU A 66 15.95 -15.94 3.50
N SER A 67 16.79 -16.97 3.66
CA SER A 67 16.42 -18.19 4.38
C SER A 67 16.13 -17.99 5.88
N ARG A 68 16.49 -16.83 6.46
CA ARG A 68 16.21 -16.47 7.85
C ARG A 68 14.91 -15.66 8.01
N ALA A 69 14.31 -15.20 6.91
CA ALA A 69 13.06 -14.45 6.96
C ALA A 69 11.88 -15.39 7.25
N PRO A 70 10.89 -14.97 8.06
CA PRO A 70 9.74 -15.81 8.36
C PRO A 70 8.88 -16.03 7.12
N LEU A 71 8.33 -17.23 6.92
CA LEU A 71 7.57 -17.57 5.71
C LEU A 71 6.39 -16.62 5.43
N TYR A 72 5.75 -16.10 6.47
CA TYR A 72 4.64 -15.15 6.32
C TYR A 72 5.06 -13.81 5.68
N SER A 73 6.33 -13.40 5.75
CA SER A 73 6.77 -12.13 5.15
C SER A 73 6.72 -12.17 3.62
N TYR A 74 6.81 -13.36 3.03
CA TYR A 74 6.71 -13.55 1.57
C TYR A 74 5.28 -13.38 1.06
N LEU A 75 4.26 -13.49 1.93
CA LEU A 75 2.87 -13.20 1.56
C LEU A 75 2.69 -11.74 1.13
N GLY A 76 3.60 -10.83 1.51
CA GLY A 76 3.61 -9.45 1.02
C GLY A 76 3.63 -9.36 -0.51
N GLY A 77 4.30 -10.28 -1.20
CA GLY A 77 4.30 -10.33 -2.67
C GLY A 77 2.93 -10.66 -3.24
N ILE A 78 2.23 -11.65 -2.65
CA ILE A 78 0.86 -12.02 -3.05
C ILE A 78 -0.12 -10.87 -2.76
N LEU A 79 0.00 -10.25 -1.59
CA LEU A 79 -0.81 -9.09 -1.22
C LEU A 79 -0.57 -7.91 -2.18
N GLY A 80 0.66 -7.70 -2.66
CA GLY A 80 0.97 -6.68 -3.67
C GLY A 80 0.19 -6.86 -4.98
N VAL A 81 0.10 -8.10 -5.46
CA VAL A 81 -0.72 -8.46 -6.65
C VAL A 81 -2.19 -8.15 -6.39
N ILE A 82 -2.71 -8.56 -5.23
CA ILE A 82 -4.12 -8.33 -4.86
C ILE A 82 -4.42 -6.82 -4.76
N ILE A 83 -3.52 -6.04 -4.16
CA ILE A 83 -3.65 -4.58 -4.01
C ILE A 83 -3.72 -3.94 -5.40
N ILE A 84 -2.76 -4.24 -6.28
CA ILE A 84 -2.73 -3.65 -7.62
C ILE A 84 -4.00 -4.01 -8.41
N TYR A 85 -4.41 -5.27 -8.38
CA TYR A 85 -5.62 -5.72 -9.06
C TYR A 85 -6.88 -5.02 -8.53
N THR A 86 -7.07 -5.01 -7.21
CA THR A 86 -8.27 -4.42 -6.59
C THR A 86 -8.35 -2.93 -6.86
N VAL A 87 -7.25 -2.18 -6.72
CA VAL A 87 -7.16 -0.75 -7.02
C VAL A 87 -7.45 -0.47 -8.51
N ALA A 88 -6.80 -1.19 -9.42
CA ALA A 88 -6.99 -0.99 -10.86
C ALA A 88 -8.41 -1.37 -11.32
N SER A 89 -9.05 -2.31 -10.64
CA SER A 89 -10.45 -2.72 -10.91
C SER A 89 -11.49 -1.75 -10.35
N SER A 90 -11.18 -1.04 -9.26
CA SER A 90 -12.12 -0.13 -8.58
C SER A 90 -12.16 1.24 -9.24
N ILE A 91 -10.99 1.78 -9.63
CA ILE A 91 -10.88 3.16 -10.16
C ILE A 91 -11.79 3.41 -11.37
N PRO A 92 -11.91 2.52 -12.39
CA PRO A 92 -12.81 2.73 -13.50
C PRO A 92 -14.30 2.77 -13.14
N LYS A 93 -14.69 2.20 -11.99
CA LYS A 93 -16.10 2.07 -11.57
C LYS A 93 -16.57 3.24 -10.71
N VAL A 94 -15.72 3.70 -9.80
CA VAL A 94 -16.08 4.72 -8.80
C VAL A 94 -15.23 5.99 -8.89
N GLY A 95 -14.27 6.06 -9.82
CA GLY A 95 -13.31 7.16 -9.92
C GLY A 95 -12.16 7.04 -8.91
N VAL A 96 -11.15 7.91 -9.09
CA VAL A 96 -9.90 7.85 -8.30
C VAL A 96 -10.11 8.29 -6.85
N ALA A 97 -10.85 9.38 -6.63
CA ALA A 97 -11.04 9.94 -5.29
C ALA A 97 -11.87 9.02 -4.36
N PRO A 98 -13.04 8.50 -4.79
CA PRO A 98 -13.79 7.51 -3.99
C PRO A 98 -13.00 6.23 -3.72
N ALA A 99 -12.34 5.67 -4.74
CA ALA A 99 -11.52 4.46 -4.57
C ALA A 99 -10.39 4.67 -3.54
N THR A 100 -9.63 5.76 -3.68
CA THR A 100 -8.52 6.07 -2.78
C THR A 100 -9.00 6.29 -1.35
N THR A 101 -10.14 6.95 -1.18
CA THR A 101 -10.78 7.19 0.12
C THR A 101 -11.13 5.88 0.81
N ALA A 102 -11.77 4.95 0.11
CA ALA A 102 -12.09 3.63 0.63
C ALA A 102 -10.84 2.82 0.98
N ILE A 103 -9.78 2.91 0.16
CA ILE A 103 -8.50 2.24 0.42
C ILE A 103 -7.85 2.77 1.70
N ILE A 104 -7.76 4.09 1.86
CA ILE A 104 -7.16 4.72 3.05
C ILE A 104 -7.93 4.30 4.31
N LEU A 105 -9.27 4.27 4.24
CA LEU A 105 -10.10 3.81 5.36
C LEU A 105 -9.76 2.36 5.74
N GLY A 106 -9.70 1.46 4.76
CA GLY A 106 -9.31 0.06 4.99
C GLY A 106 -7.90 -0.10 5.56
N GLN A 107 -6.94 0.69 5.07
CA GLN A 107 -5.56 0.72 5.57
C GLN A 107 -5.50 1.16 7.04
N VAL A 108 -6.19 2.25 7.41
CA VAL A 108 -6.18 2.78 8.78
C VAL A 108 -6.81 1.81 9.77
N LEU A 109 -7.96 1.21 9.40
CA LEU A 109 -8.62 0.21 10.25
C LEU A 109 -7.74 -1.03 10.45
N THR A 110 -7.15 -1.54 9.37
CA THR A 110 -6.29 -2.73 9.43
C THR A 110 -5.01 -2.44 10.22
N ALA A 111 -4.39 -1.28 10.03
CA ALA A 111 -3.22 -0.85 10.80
C ALA A 111 -3.53 -0.74 12.30
N GLY A 112 -4.70 -0.21 12.67
CA GLY A 112 -5.15 -0.15 14.06
C GLY A 112 -5.30 -1.55 14.69
N LEU A 113 -5.80 -2.53 13.95
CA LEU A 113 -5.87 -3.92 14.41
C LEU A 113 -4.48 -4.54 14.57
N ILE A 114 -3.59 -4.37 13.58
CA ILE A 114 -2.20 -4.86 13.65
C ILE A 114 -1.49 -4.31 14.89
N ASP A 115 -1.60 -3.00 15.13
CA ASP A 115 -0.99 -2.30 16.26
C ASP A 115 -1.53 -2.78 17.61
N THR A 116 -2.85 -2.97 17.72
CA THR A 116 -3.52 -3.35 18.96
C THR A 116 -3.19 -4.80 19.35
N PHE A 117 -3.14 -5.69 18.34
CA PHE A 117 -2.85 -7.11 18.56
C PHE A 117 -1.36 -7.45 18.52
N GLY A 118 -0.49 -6.51 18.10
CA GLY A 118 0.95 -6.74 17.94
C GLY A 118 1.25 -7.82 16.90
N LEU A 119 0.47 -7.85 15.81
CA LEU A 119 0.61 -8.87 14.78
C LEU A 119 1.96 -8.73 14.06
N PHE A 120 2.47 -9.84 13.52
CA PHE A 120 3.71 -9.88 12.73
C PHE A 120 5.00 -9.48 13.47
N GLY A 121 5.01 -9.56 14.81
CA GLY A 121 6.17 -9.21 15.63
C GLY A 121 6.31 -7.71 15.90
N MET A 122 5.27 -6.92 15.58
CA MET A 122 5.21 -5.50 15.90
C MET A 122 4.97 -5.28 17.40
N GLU A 123 5.53 -4.18 17.92
CA GLU A 123 5.33 -3.79 19.31
C GLU A 123 3.86 -3.43 19.55
N LYS A 124 3.24 -4.04 20.57
CA LYS A 124 1.84 -3.77 20.91
C LYS A 124 1.69 -2.33 21.36
N LEU A 125 0.95 -1.55 20.58
CA LEU A 125 0.61 -0.19 20.97
C LEU A 125 -0.61 -0.23 21.89
N PRO A 126 -0.59 0.48 23.03
CA PRO A 126 -1.72 0.50 23.94
C PRO A 126 -2.96 1.07 23.24
N PHE A 127 -4.09 0.42 23.48
CA PHE A 127 -5.37 0.84 22.95
C PHE A 127 -5.70 2.25 23.45
N ASN A 128 -5.91 3.18 22.52
CA ASN A 128 -6.15 4.60 22.83
C ASN A 128 -7.47 5.06 22.22
N TRP A 129 -8.38 5.52 23.08
CA TRP A 129 -9.70 6.03 22.68
C TRP A 129 -9.64 7.18 21.67
N CYS A 130 -8.59 8.01 21.70
CA CYS A 130 -8.39 9.06 20.70
C CYS A 130 -8.09 8.49 19.31
N ARG A 131 -7.39 7.34 19.19
CA ARG A 131 -7.14 6.71 17.88
C ARG A 131 -8.44 6.17 17.28
N ILE A 132 -9.33 5.62 18.11
CA ILE A 132 -10.66 5.17 17.69
C ILE A 132 -11.51 6.35 17.24
N GLY A 133 -11.54 7.43 18.03
CA GLY A 133 -12.24 8.66 17.65
C GLY A 133 -11.73 9.22 16.32
N GLY A 134 -10.40 9.24 16.12
CA GLY A 134 -9.78 9.61 14.85
C GLY A 134 -10.18 8.71 13.69
N ALA A 135 -10.18 7.39 13.88
CA ALA A 135 -10.62 6.43 12.87
C ALA A 135 -12.10 6.59 12.50
N LEU A 136 -12.97 6.86 13.49
CA LEU A 136 -14.38 7.13 13.28
C LEU A 136 -14.61 8.44 12.52
N LEU A 137 -13.84 9.50 12.81
CA LEU A 137 -13.88 10.75 12.06
C LEU A 137 -13.43 10.54 10.60
N LEU A 138 -12.37 9.75 10.39
CA LEU A 138 -11.91 9.36 9.06
C LEU A 138 -12.97 8.56 8.31
N ALA A 139 -13.65 7.63 8.99
CA ALA A 139 -14.76 6.86 8.43
C ALA A 139 -15.96 7.76 8.07
N GLY A 140 -16.30 8.73 8.91
CA GLY A 140 -17.36 9.71 8.64
C GLY A 140 -17.03 10.63 7.47
N GLY A 141 -15.77 11.10 7.39
CA GLY A 141 -15.28 11.87 6.24
C GLY A 141 -15.28 11.06 4.95
N ALA A 142 -14.84 9.80 5.02
CA ALA A 142 -14.89 8.87 3.90
C ALA A 142 -16.33 8.63 3.45
N TRP A 143 -17.27 8.40 4.37
CA TRP A 143 -18.68 8.24 4.05
C TRP A 143 -19.25 9.44 3.32
N LEU A 144 -18.89 10.66 3.74
CA LEU A 144 -19.34 11.88 3.08
C LEU A 144 -18.83 11.99 1.63
N ILE A 145 -17.55 11.67 1.41
CA ILE A 145 -16.92 11.67 0.07
C ILE A 145 -17.52 10.57 -0.83
N LEU A 146 -17.87 9.42 -0.24
CA LEU A 146 -18.42 8.27 -0.97
C LEU A 146 -19.93 8.37 -1.24
N ARG A 147 -20.60 9.41 -0.72
CA ARG A 147 -22.05 9.59 -0.83
C ARG A 147 -22.50 10.28 -2.13
N GLU A 148 -21.56 10.66 -3.00
CA GLU A 148 -21.86 11.17 -4.34
C GLU A 148 -22.43 10.10 -5.28
#